data_AF-A0A371K6N4-F1
#
_entry.id   AF-A0A371K6N4-F1
#
_cell.length_a   1.000
_cell.length_b   1.000
_cell.length_c   1.000
_cell.angle_alpha   90.00
_cell.angle_beta   90.00
_cell.angle_gamma   90.00
#
_symmetry.space_group_name_H-M   'P 1'
#
loop_
_entity.id
_entity.type
_entity.pdbx_description
1 polymer ?
#
loop_
_entity_poly.entity_id
_entity_poly.type
_entity_poly.pdbx_seq_one_letter_code
_entity_poly.pdbx_strand_id
1 'polypeptide(L)'
;MLWSARVCTLALLLSAAWAWPRPVEAQIRRCVLPNGDTVYTDRGCDTVGGVDRLARAPAAASAANNAKGGYRGGCSRNVQDLVFQITAAIDAHDGNRLAGVYHWAGMSGSTGYSVLERLDRIAQRPLVDIVPVMAAAPAPEPVAAPSEPLAAAADASAEPRTSGDASAPPDPNYYPQTSIRRTPVALRVEQTLANGSTPSHTVFGLVRHFGCWWIKG
;
A
#
# COMPACT_ATOMS: atom_id res chain seq x y z
N MET A 1 -29.49 61.65 5.58
CA MET A 1 -30.41 60.59 6.04
C MET A 1 -30.13 59.23 5.40
N LEU A 2 -29.88 59.13 4.08
CA LEU A 2 -29.61 57.85 3.38
C LEU A 2 -28.29 57.14 3.80
N TRP A 3 -27.29 57.87 4.29
CA TRP A 3 -26.02 57.29 4.73
C TRP A 3 -26.16 56.52 6.06
N SER A 4 -26.91 57.09 7.02
CA SER A 4 -27.16 56.48 8.33
C SER A 4 -27.93 55.17 8.23
N ALA A 5 -28.89 55.08 7.28
CA ALA A 5 -29.65 53.86 7.03
C ALA A 5 -28.77 52.71 6.50
N ARG A 6 -27.82 53.01 5.59
CA ARG A 6 -26.91 52.01 5.02
C ARG A 6 -25.92 51.45 6.05
N VAL A 7 -25.44 52.29 6.96
CA VAL A 7 -24.53 51.88 8.05
C VAL A 7 -25.24 50.94 9.04
N CYS A 8 -26.50 51.24 9.39
CA CYS A 8 -27.29 50.36 10.26
C CYS A 8 -27.57 49.00 9.62
N THR A 9 -27.92 48.94 8.33
CA THR A 9 -28.13 47.64 7.64
C THR A 9 -26.85 46.80 7.55
N LEU A 10 -25.69 47.42 7.34
CA LEU A 10 -24.42 46.70 7.26
C LEU A 10 -24.01 46.13 8.63
N ALA A 11 -24.23 46.89 9.70
CA ALA A 11 -24.00 46.46 11.08
C ALA A 11 -24.90 45.28 11.50
N LEU A 12 -26.17 45.28 11.04
CA LEU A 12 -27.12 44.19 11.32
C LEU A 12 -26.77 42.89 10.55
N LEU A 13 -26.29 43.00 9.31
CA LEU A 13 -25.85 41.85 8.53
C LEU A 13 -24.55 41.24 9.07
N LEU A 14 -23.62 42.06 9.56
CA LEU A 14 -22.38 41.60 10.20
C LEU A 14 -22.63 40.87 11.53
N SER A 15 -23.66 41.27 12.29
CA SER A 15 -24.00 40.60 13.56
C SER A 15 -24.74 39.27 13.35
N ALA A 16 -25.51 39.11 12.27
CA ALA A 16 -26.15 37.83 11.93
C ALA A 16 -25.15 36.72 11.54
N ALA A 17 -24.00 37.08 10.95
CA ALA A 17 -22.96 36.12 10.58
C ALA A 17 -22.22 35.49 11.79
N TRP A 18 -22.30 36.12 12.97
CA TRP A 18 -21.66 35.62 14.20
C TRP A 18 -22.55 34.64 14.97
N ALA A 19 -23.81 34.50 14.58
CA ALA A 19 -24.79 33.61 15.23
C ALA A 19 -24.86 32.21 14.59
N TRP A 20 -23.98 31.88 13.63
CA TRP A 20 -23.97 30.54 13.07
C TRP A 20 -23.50 29.50 14.10
N PRO A 21 -24.31 28.45 14.37
CA PRO A 21 -23.92 27.39 15.29
C PRO A 21 -22.70 26.68 14.72
N ARG A 22 -21.65 26.57 15.53
CA ARG A 22 -20.48 25.76 15.15
C ARG A 22 -20.88 24.29 15.17
N PRO A 23 -20.49 23.50 14.15
CA PRO A 23 -20.67 22.06 14.23
C PRO A 23 -19.87 21.54 15.42
N VAL A 24 -20.57 20.99 16.42
CA VAL A 24 -19.98 20.15 17.47
C VAL A 24 -19.95 18.75 16.89
N GLU A 25 -18.79 18.31 16.41
CA GLU A 25 -18.59 16.90 16.07
C GLU A 25 -18.44 16.08 17.36
N ALA A 26 -19.19 14.98 17.45
CA ALA A 26 -18.98 13.97 18.46
C ALA A 26 -17.63 13.25 18.19
N GLN A 27 -16.56 13.72 18.83
CA GLN A 27 -15.23 13.12 18.68
C GLN A 27 -15.15 11.83 19.52
N ILE A 28 -15.08 10.68 18.85
CA ILE A 28 -14.77 9.41 19.51
C ILE A 28 -13.26 9.38 19.81
N ARG A 29 -12.90 9.29 21.10
CA ARG A 29 -11.51 9.23 21.56
C ARG A 29 -11.11 7.79 21.87
N ARG A 30 -9.85 7.43 21.59
CA ARG A 30 -9.25 6.14 21.93
C ARG A 30 -8.32 6.30 23.13
N CYS A 31 -8.78 5.85 24.28
CA CYS A 31 -8.04 5.94 25.54
C CYS A 31 -7.32 4.62 25.83
N VAL A 32 -6.15 4.70 26.47
CA VAL A 32 -5.41 3.53 26.97
C VAL A 32 -5.48 3.55 28.48
N LEU A 33 -5.99 2.47 29.08
CA LEU A 33 -6.09 2.32 30.53
C LEU A 33 -4.72 1.89 31.12
N PRO A 34 -4.52 2.03 32.44
CA PRO A 34 -3.28 1.62 33.11
C PRO A 34 -2.99 0.13 32.99
N ASN A 35 -4.03 -0.69 32.79
CA ASN A 35 -3.91 -2.13 32.54
C ASN A 35 -3.53 -2.47 31.08
N GLY A 36 -3.41 -1.47 30.20
CA GLY A 36 -3.06 -1.64 28.79
C GLY A 36 -4.25 -1.77 27.84
N ASP A 37 -5.48 -1.86 28.35
CA ASP A 37 -6.67 -2.01 27.51
C ASP A 37 -7.00 -0.70 26.77
N THR A 38 -7.56 -0.83 25.57
CA THR A 38 -8.02 0.33 24.80
C THR A 38 -9.53 0.46 24.86
N VAL A 39 -10.01 1.61 25.34
CA VAL A 39 -11.43 1.96 25.45
C VAL A 39 -11.75 3.13 24.52
N TYR A 40 -12.86 3.04 23.81
CA TYR A 40 -13.37 4.11 22.96
C TYR A 40 -14.50 4.84 23.68
N THR A 41 -14.41 6.15 23.78
CA THR A 41 -15.37 6.96 24.53
C THR A 41 -15.58 8.32 23.87
N ASP A 42 -16.78 8.87 24.03
CA ASP A 42 -17.16 10.23 23.64
C ASP A 42 -16.77 11.27 24.72
N ARG A 43 -16.38 10.81 25.91
CA ARG A 43 -15.92 11.63 27.04
C ARG A 43 -14.39 11.71 27.09
N GLY A 44 -13.86 12.62 27.93
CA GLY A 44 -12.41 12.75 28.13
C GLY A 44 -11.77 11.48 28.69
N CYS A 45 -10.54 11.16 28.28
CA CYS A 45 -9.86 9.93 28.73
C CYS A 45 -9.62 9.88 30.24
N ASP A 46 -9.48 11.04 30.87
CA ASP A 46 -9.42 11.22 32.32
C ASP A 46 -10.67 10.66 33.03
N THR A 47 -11.85 10.78 32.41
CA THR A 47 -13.11 10.27 32.98
C THR A 47 -13.21 8.75 32.97
N VAL A 48 -12.46 8.07 32.09
CA VAL A 48 -12.35 6.60 32.04
C VAL A 48 -11.06 6.08 32.67
N GLY A 49 -10.33 6.94 33.40
CA GLY A 49 -9.07 6.60 34.07
C GLY A 49 -7.93 6.25 33.11
N GLY A 50 -8.04 6.64 31.84
CA GLY A 50 -7.06 6.37 30.80
C GLY A 50 -6.34 7.64 30.34
N VAL A 51 -5.32 7.44 29.51
CA VAL A 51 -4.63 8.53 28.82
C VAL A 51 -4.98 8.53 27.34
N ASP A 52 -5.06 9.72 26.75
CA ASP A 52 -5.32 9.88 25.32
C ASP A 52 -4.10 9.35 24.55
N ARG A 53 -4.29 8.29 23.76
CA ARG A 53 -3.29 7.91 22.78
C ARG A 53 -3.51 8.84 21.59
N LEU A 54 -2.86 10.02 21.66
CA LEU A 54 -2.88 11.10 20.67
C LEU A 54 -3.39 10.58 19.32
N ALA A 55 -4.60 11.02 18.97
CA ALA A 55 -5.13 10.84 17.63
C ALA A 55 -4.01 11.08 16.63
N ARG A 56 -3.85 10.17 15.66
CA ARG A 56 -2.93 10.33 14.54
C ARG A 56 -3.04 11.78 14.09
N ALA A 57 -1.94 12.53 14.22
CA ALA A 57 -1.94 13.96 13.98
C ALA A 57 -2.68 14.23 12.65
N PRO A 58 -3.53 15.27 12.57
CA PRO A 58 -4.29 15.55 11.36
C PRO A 58 -3.33 15.50 10.18
N ALA A 59 -3.72 14.89 9.06
CA ALA A 59 -2.83 14.58 7.95
C ALA A 59 -1.91 15.75 7.53
N ALA A 60 -2.34 17.00 7.77
CA ALA A 60 -1.55 18.23 7.62
C ALA A 60 -0.28 18.31 8.51
N ALA A 61 -0.31 17.85 9.77
CA ALA A 61 0.85 17.81 10.66
C ALA A 61 1.81 16.64 10.33
N SER A 62 1.28 15.51 9.84
CA SER A 62 2.10 14.44 9.26
C SER A 62 2.71 14.85 7.90
N ALA A 63 2.03 15.68 7.12
CA ALA A 63 2.56 16.28 5.90
C ALA A 63 3.66 17.31 6.21
N ALA A 64 3.49 18.15 7.25
CA ALA A 64 4.48 19.14 7.67
C ALA A 64 5.75 18.51 8.29
N ASN A 65 5.62 17.41 9.03
CA ASN A 65 6.77 16.65 9.55
C ASN A 65 7.52 15.89 8.45
N ASN A 66 6.84 15.50 7.36
CA ASN A 66 7.49 15.01 6.15
C ASN A 66 8.06 16.14 5.27
N ALA A 67 7.47 17.35 5.30
CA ALA A 67 7.95 18.51 4.54
C ALA A 67 9.21 19.15 5.16
N LYS A 68 9.38 19.08 6.49
CA LYS A 68 10.65 19.46 7.16
C LYS A 68 11.78 18.44 6.94
N GLY A 69 11.43 17.21 6.57
CA GLY A 69 12.36 16.26 5.94
C GLY A 69 12.46 16.55 4.45
N GLY A 70 12.98 17.73 4.09
CA GLY A 70 13.12 18.19 2.72
C GLY A 70 13.54 17.06 1.79
N TYR A 71 12.80 16.93 0.69
CA TYR A 71 12.87 15.94 -0.38
C TYR A 71 14.29 15.36 -0.60
N ARG A 72 14.69 14.38 0.22
CA ARG A 72 15.78 13.48 -0.15
C ARG A 72 15.12 12.46 -1.04
N GLY A 73 15.47 12.46 -2.34
CA GLY A 73 15.19 11.37 -3.28
C GLY A 73 15.70 10.07 -2.68
N GLY A 74 14.87 9.51 -1.81
CA GLY A 74 15.30 8.66 -0.72
C GLY A 74 15.40 7.26 -1.25
N CYS A 75 16.60 6.70 -1.16
CA CYS A 75 16.86 5.31 -1.40
C CYS A 75 15.73 4.43 -0.83
N SER A 76 14.85 3.91 -1.70
CA SER A 76 13.79 2.99 -1.27
C SER A 76 14.46 1.66 -0.95
N ARG A 77 14.58 1.31 0.34
CA ARG A 77 15.40 0.16 0.77
C ARG A 77 14.70 -1.17 0.51
N ASN A 78 13.37 -1.14 0.48
CA ASN A 78 12.52 -2.26 0.10
C ASN A 78 11.43 -1.79 -0.89
N VAL A 79 10.69 -2.74 -1.46
CA VAL A 79 9.65 -2.44 -2.46
C VAL A 79 8.46 -1.72 -1.84
N GLN A 80 8.14 -1.96 -0.56
CA GLN A 80 7.06 -1.30 0.15
C GLN A 80 7.35 0.20 0.34
N ASP A 81 8.60 0.57 0.65
CA ASP A 81 9.04 1.97 0.69
C ASP A 81 8.87 2.63 -0.68
N LEU A 82 9.23 1.92 -1.75
CA LEU A 82 9.08 2.42 -3.12
C LEU A 82 7.60 2.63 -3.48
N VAL A 83 6.73 1.66 -3.16
CA VAL A 83 5.27 1.78 -3.35
C VAL A 83 4.73 2.99 -2.60
N PHE A 84 5.12 3.16 -1.34
CA PHE A 84 4.72 4.33 -0.54
C PHE A 84 5.15 5.66 -1.19
N GLN A 85 6.37 5.75 -1.70
CA GLN A 85 6.85 6.96 -2.38
C GLN A 85 6.08 7.22 -3.69
N ILE A 86 5.75 6.18 -4.47
CA ILE A 86 4.95 6.30 -5.70
C ILE A 86 3.54 6.78 -5.36
N THR A 87 2.87 6.16 -4.39
CA THR A 87 1.54 6.59 -3.92
C THR A 87 1.57 8.04 -3.49
N ALA A 88 2.52 8.44 -2.64
CA ALA A 88 2.63 9.80 -2.16
C ALA A 88 3.01 10.83 -3.25
N ALA A 89 3.65 10.40 -4.35
CA ALA A 89 3.90 11.24 -5.51
C ALA A 89 2.60 11.52 -6.30
N ILE A 90 1.83 10.47 -6.55
CA ILE A 90 0.61 10.54 -7.36
C ILE A 90 -0.51 11.24 -6.59
N ASP A 91 -0.70 10.92 -5.31
CA ASP A 91 -1.69 11.58 -4.44
C ASP A 91 -1.43 13.10 -4.30
N ALA A 92 -0.16 13.50 -4.38
CA ALA A 92 0.25 14.91 -4.35
C ALA A 92 0.25 15.57 -5.75
N HIS A 93 -0.04 14.81 -6.81
CA HIS A 93 0.10 15.23 -8.21
C HIS A 93 1.46 15.85 -8.53
N ASP A 94 2.53 15.27 -8.00
CA ASP A 94 3.89 15.80 -8.11
C ASP A 94 4.77 14.89 -8.99
N GLY A 95 4.93 15.30 -10.25
CA GLY A 95 5.77 14.62 -11.23
C GLY A 95 7.26 14.61 -10.87
N ASN A 96 7.76 15.66 -10.22
CA ASN A 96 9.16 15.70 -9.74
C ASN A 96 9.36 14.71 -8.60
N ARG A 97 8.33 14.52 -7.77
CA ARG A 97 8.35 13.52 -6.73
C ARG A 97 8.32 12.09 -7.28
N LEU A 98 7.60 11.84 -8.37
CA LEU A 98 7.64 10.55 -9.04
C LEU A 98 8.99 10.32 -9.77
N ALA A 99 9.55 11.38 -10.37
CA ALA A 99 10.88 11.37 -10.98
C ALA A 99 11.99 11.05 -9.97
N GLY A 100 11.82 11.41 -8.70
CA GLY A 100 12.77 11.12 -7.63
C GLY A 100 13.01 9.64 -7.35
N VAL A 101 12.08 8.76 -7.75
CA VAL A 101 12.21 7.29 -7.61
C VAL A 101 12.50 6.57 -8.93
N TYR A 102 12.70 7.31 -10.02
CA TYR A 102 13.03 6.78 -11.33
C TYR A 102 14.53 6.55 -11.52
N HIS A 103 14.90 5.48 -12.22
CA HIS A 103 16.27 5.16 -12.53
C HIS A 103 16.78 5.93 -13.76
N TRP A 104 17.49 7.04 -13.51
CA TRP A 104 18.01 7.93 -14.57
C TRP A 104 19.35 7.51 -15.18
N ALA A 105 20.09 6.59 -14.57
CA ALA A 105 21.47 6.32 -14.96
C ALA A 105 21.57 5.81 -16.42
N GLY A 106 22.48 6.40 -17.19
CA GLY A 106 22.73 6.06 -18.60
C GLY A 106 21.82 6.77 -19.61
N MET A 107 20.93 7.67 -19.18
CA MET A 107 19.99 8.35 -20.07
C MET A 107 20.57 9.66 -20.66
N SER A 108 20.30 9.91 -21.95
CA SER A 108 20.62 11.19 -22.59
C SER A 108 19.70 12.31 -22.10
N GLY A 109 20.08 13.57 -22.27
CA GLY A 109 19.24 14.71 -21.87
C GLY A 109 17.86 14.72 -22.54
N SER A 110 17.78 14.49 -23.85
CA SER A 110 16.52 14.47 -24.59
C SER A 110 15.60 13.32 -24.15
N THR A 111 16.17 12.12 -23.98
CA THR A 111 15.43 10.98 -23.43
C THR A 111 14.96 11.29 -22.00
N GLY A 112 15.81 11.94 -21.20
CA GLY A 112 15.49 12.37 -19.83
C GLY A 112 14.25 13.24 -19.76
N TYR A 113 14.19 14.28 -20.60
CA TYR A 113 13.03 15.17 -20.66
C TYR A 113 11.75 14.44 -21.10
N SER A 114 11.85 13.54 -22.09
CA SER A 114 10.67 12.76 -22.54
C SER A 114 10.12 11.84 -21.45
N VAL A 115 11.00 11.26 -20.63
CA VAL A 115 10.60 10.42 -19.50
C VAL A 115 10.00 11.27 -18.39
N LEU A 116 10.59 12.43 -18.09
CA LEU A 116 10.04 13.35 -17.09
C LEU A 116 8.61 13.78 -17.45
N GLU A 117 8.36 14.16 -18.70
CA GLU A 117 7.02 14.52 -19.18
C GLU A 117 6.03 13.34 -19.10
N ARG A 118 6.49 12.12 -19.36
CA ARG A 118 5.69 10.91 -19.15
C ARG A 118 5.35 10.70 -17.68
N LEU A 119 6.32 10.84 -16.78
CA LEU A 119 6.12 10.67 -15.33
C LEU A 119 5.17 11.74 -14.78
N ASP A 120 5.29 13.00 -15.22
CA ASP A 120 4.40 14.08 -14.83
C ASP A 120 2.93 13.80 -15.22
N ARG A 121 2.70 13.36 -16.47
CA ARG A 121 1.35 12.93 -16.90
C ARG A 121 0.79 11.74 -16.13
N ILE A 122 1.66 10.87 -15.60
CA ILE A 122 1.23 9.74 -14.74
C ILE A 122 0.89 10.26 -13.34
N ALA A 123 1.70 11.14 -12.77
CA ALA A 123 1.46 11.74 -11.46
C ALA A 123 0.15 12.54 -11.39
N GLN A 124 -0.27 13.14 -12.50
CA GLN A 124 -1.52 13.92 -12.59
C GLN A 124 -2.81 13.07 -12.64
N ARG A 125 -2.70 11.74 -12.78
CA ARG A 125 -3.87 10.86 -12.88
C ARG A 125 -4.24 10.28 -11.50
N PRO A 126 -5.53 10.14 -11.18
CA PRO A 126 -5.94 9.48 -9.94
C PRO A 126 -5.41 8.05 -9.86
N LEU A 127 -4.87 7.69 -8.69
CA LEU A 127 -4.41 6.34 -8.40
C LEU A 127 -5.59 5.44 -8.01
N VAL A 128 -5.66 4.24 -8.61
CA VAL A 128 -6.61 3.19 -8.23
C VAL A 128 -5.89 2.12 -7.40
N ASP A 129 -4.77 1.61 -7.89
CA ASP A 129 -3.97 0.57 -7.21
C ASP A 129 -2.52 0.51 -7.71
N ILE A 130 -1.63 -0.14 -6.95
CA ILE A 130 -0.28 -0.50 -7.39
C ILE A 130 -0.09 -2.01 -7.18
N VAL A 131 -0.12 -2.75 -8.27
CA VAL A 131 -0.08 -4.22 -8.25
C VAL A 131 1.36 -4.71 -8.49
N PRO A 132 1.93 -5.55 -7.61
CA PRO A 132 3.22 -6.18 -7.86
C PRO A 132 3.10 -7.21 -8.99
N VAL A 133 3.99 -7.12 -9.98
CA VAL A 133 4.12 -8.12 -11.04
C VAL A 133 5.23 -9.08 -10.62
N MET A 134 4.86 -10.35 -10.42
CA MET A 134 5.77 -11.40 -9.97
C MET A 134 6.51 -12.03 -11.14
N ALA A 135 7.72 -12.52 -10.90
CA ALA A 135 8.41 -13.35 -11.88
C ALA A 135 7.57 -14.59 -12.24
N ALA A 136 7.56 -14.94 -13.53
CA ALA A 136 6.97 -16.19 -13.99
C ALA A 136 7.60 -17.36 -13.24
N ALA A 137 6.77 -18.32 -12.81
CA ALA A 137 7.30 -19.54 -12.23
C ALA A 137 8.08 -20.28 -13.32
N PRO A 138 9.28 -20.83 -13.03
CA PRO A 138 9.91 -21.75 -13.94
C PRO A 138 8.93 -22.90 -14.21
N ALA A 139 8.79 -23.27 -15.49
CA ALA A 139 7.96 -24.42 -15.85
C ALA A 139 8.53 -25.65 -15.11
N PRO A 140 7.67 -26.51 -14.52
CA PRO A 140 8.16 -27.75 -13.95
C PRO A 140 8.87 -28.52 -15.06
N GLU A 141 10.13 -28.89 -14.82
CA GLU A 141 10.83 -29.79 -15.73
C GLU A 141 10.00 -31.06 -15.88
N PRO A 142 9.89 -31.64 -17.09
CA PRO A 142 9.16 -32.89 -17.28
C PRO A 142 9.79 -33.94 -16.35
N VAL A 143 9.11 -34.26 -15.26
CA VAL A 143 9.51 -35.38 -14.41
C VAL A 143 9.31 -36.60 -15.30
N ALA A 144 10.43 -37.21 -15.74
CA ALA A 144 10.39 -38.48 -16.43
C ALA A 144 9.55 -39.43 -15.56
N ALA A 145 8.44 -39.93 -16.11
CA ALA A 145 7.54 -40.81 -15.40
C ALA A 145 8.37 -41.94 -14.77
N PRO A 146 8.16 -42.29 -13.49
CA PRO A 146 8.75 -43.49 -12.92
C PRO A 146 8.38 -44.66 -13.83
N SER A 147 9.39 -45.35 -14.36
CA SER A 147 9.16 -46.61 -15.07
C SER A 147 8.53 -47.58 -14.07
N GLU A 148 7.25 -47.89 -14.25
CA GLU A 148 6.53 -48.83 -13.39
C GLU A 148 7.31 -50.15 -13.29
N PRO A 149 7.67 -50.63 -12.09
CA PRO A 149 8.20 -51.97 -11.97
C PRO A 149 7.09 -52.96 -12.32
N LEU A 150 7.37 -53.78 -13.33
CA LEU A 150 6.57 -54.93 -13.75
C LEU A 150 6.15 -55.73 -12.52
N ALA A 151 4.84 -55.84 -12.32
CA ALA A 151 4.23 -56.62 -11.25
C ALA A 151 4.75 -58.06 -11.26
N ALA A 152 5.50 -58.44 -10.22
CA ALA A 152 5.74 -59.83 -9.89
C ALA A 152 4.64 -60.27 -8.92
N ALA A 153 3.65 -60.99 -9.49
CA ALA A 153 2.71 -61.76 -8.71
C ALA A 153 3.45 -62.87 -7.95
N ALA A 154 3.19 -63.01 -6.65
CA ALA A 154 3.40 -64.25 -5.93
C ALA A 154 2.25 -64.45 -4.93
N ASP A 155 1.72 -65.66 -5.01
CA ASP A 155 0.48 -66.17 -4.48
C ASP A 155 0.60 -66.61 -3.00
N ALA A 156 -0.55 -66.99 -2.44
CA ALA A 156 -0.78 -67.88 -1.29
C ALA A 156 -1.18 -67.27 0.07
N SER A 157 -2.28 -67.83 0.55
CA SER A 157 -3.17 -67.48 1.65
C SER A 157 -2.58 -67.71 3.06
N ALA A 158 -2.97 -66.88 4.03
CA ALA A 158 -3.10 -67.27 5.45
C ALA A 158 -3.99 -66.27 6.23
N GLU A 159 -4.82 -66.83 7.11
CA GLU A 159 -5.93 -66.27 7.91
C GLU A 159 -5.62 -65.14 8.93
N PRO A 160 -6.65 -64.50 9.54
CA PRO A 160 -6.54 -63.17 10.15
C PRO A 160 -5.95 -63.20 11.56
N ARG A 161 -5.03 -62.25 11.84
CA ARG A 161 -4.56 -61.97 13.20
C ARG A 161 -4.86 -60.54 13.61
N THR A 162 -5.50 -60.45 14.77
CA THR A 162 -5.89 -59.26 15.51
C THR A 162 -4.69 -58.51 16.09
N SER A 163 -4.78 -57.18 15.97
CA SER A 163 -4.17 -56.07 16.74
C SER A 163 -2.64 -56.02 16.92
N GLY A 164 -2.06 -54.97 16.36
CA GLY A 164 -0.78 -54.38 16.77
C GLY A 164 -0.67 -52.99 16.18
N ASP A 165 -0.62 -51.98 17.04
CA ASP A 165 -0.44 -50.55 16.77
C ASP A 165 0.49 -50.29 15.57
N ALA A 166 -0.08 -49.84 14.46
CA ALA A 166 0.65 -49.50 13.25
C ALA A 166 0.30 -48.05 12.91
N SER A 167 1.25 -47.15 13.17
CA SER A 167 1.21 -45.78 12.70
C SER A 167 0.80 -45.78 11.23
N ALA A 168 -0.29 -45.07 10.93
CA ALA A 168 -0.79 -44.93 9.57
C ALA A 168 0.38 -44.53 8.65
N PRO A 169 0.55 -45.16 7.48
CA PRO A 169 1.56 -44.73 6.52
C PRO A 169 1.33 -43.25 6.22
N PRO A 170 2.39 -42.41 6.16
CA PRO A 170 2.24 -41.02 5.79
C PRO A 170 1.49 -40.99 4.45
N ASP A 171 0.40 -40.20 4.39
CA ASP A 171 -0.33 -39.99 3.15
C ASP A 171 0.70 -39.63 2.05
N PRO A 172 0.80 -40.40 0.96
CA PRO A 172 1.75 -40.11 -0.11
C PRO A 172 1.48 -38.74 -0.77
N ASN A 173 0.34 -38.11 -0.48
CA ASN A 173 0.02 -36.75 -0.89
C ASN A 173 0.40 -35.66 0.13
N TYR A 174 0.96 -36.01 1.29
CA TYR A 174 1.49 -35.06 2.26
C TYR A 174 2.92 -34.63 1.89
N TYR A 175 3.07 -33.95 0.76
CA TYR A 175 4.29 -33.19 0.47
C TYR A 175 4.17 -31.80 1.11
N PRO A 176 5.13 -31.36 1.95
CA PRO A 176 5.15 -29.98 2.40
C PRO A 176 5.34 -29.09 1.17
N GLN A 177 4.33 -28.28 0.83
CA GLN A 177 4.44 -27.27 -0.21
C GLN A 177 5.49 -26.25 0.25
N THR A 178 6.70 -26.36 -0.29
CA THR A 178 7.73 -25.34 -0.08
C THR A 178 7.25 -24.06 -0.76
N SER A 179 6.79 -23.08 0.03
CA SER A 179 6.38 -21.79 -0.50
C SER A 179 7.61 -21.05 -1.03
N ILE A 180 7.84 -21.07 -2.34
CA ILE A 180 8.92 -20.29 -2.97
C ILE A 180 8.55 -18.81 -2.87
N ARG A 181 9.24 -18.05 -2.00
CA ARG A 181 9.13 -16.59 -1.97
C ARG A 181 9.68 -16.03 -3.28
N ARG A 182 8.80 -15.55 -4.16
CA ARG A 182 9.18 -14.82 -5.37
C ARG A 182 9.23 -13.32 -5.07
N THR A 183 10.20 -12.62 -5.65
CA THR A 183 10.27 -11.16 -5.57
C THR A 183 9.54 -10.52 -6.76
N PRO A 184 8.89 -9.36 -6.57
CA PRO A 184 8.33 -8.60 -7.68
C PRO A 184 9.43 -8.16 -8.65
N VAL A 185 9.13 -8.19 -9.94
CA VAL A 185 10.04 -7.73 -11.01
C VAL A 185 9.59 -6.40 -11.63
N ALA A 186 8.33 -6.04 -11.42
CA ALA A 186 7.73 -4.79 -11.87
C ALA A 186 6.59 -4.38 -10.93
N LEU A 187 6.19 -3.11 -11.01
CA LEU A 187 4.98 -2.57 -10.40
C LEU A 187 4.05 -2.10 -11.52
N ARG A 188 2.78 -2.52 -11.48
CA ARG A 188 1.73 -2.02 -12.38
C ARG A 188 0.90 -1.00 -11.63
N VAL A 189 0.97 0.25 -12.07
CA VAL A 189 0.18 1.36 -11.54
C VAL A 189 -1.14 1.40 -12.29
N GLU A 190 -2.24 1.16 -11.59
CA GLU A 190 -3.61 1.23 -12.08
C GLU A 190 -4.17 2.63 -11.81
N GLN A 191 -4.69 3.30 -12.82
CA GLN A 191 -5.19 4.67 -12.76
C GLN A 191 -6.45 4.83 -13.59
N THR A 192 -7.13 5.96 -13.42
CA THR A 192 -8.13 6.44 -14.37
C THR A 192 -7.58 7.61 -15.18
N LEU A 193 -8.08 7.80 -16.41
CA LEU A 193 -7.81 9.02 -17.18
C LEU A 193 -8.51 10.23 -16.53
N ALA A 194 -8.28 11.43 -17.05
CA ALA A 194 -8.84 12.67 -16.51
C ALA A 194 -10.39 12.70 -16.42
N ASN A 195 -11.07 11.84 -17.19
CA ASN A 195 -12.53 11.66 -17.10
C ASN A 195 -12.98 10.84 -15.87
N GLY A 196 -12.05 10.29 -15.09
CA GLY A 196 -12.31 9.56 -13.85
C GLY A 196 -12.91 8.16 -14.04
N SER A 197 -13.17 7.71 -15.27
CA SER A 197 -13.87 6.44 -15.54
C SER A 197 -13.16 5.52 -16.53
N THR A 198 -12.32 6.05 -17.42
CA THR A 198 -11.56 5.20 -18.35
C THR A 198 -10.33 4.65 -17.64
N PRO A 199 -10.21 3.31 -17.49
CA PRO A 199 -9.04 2.71 -16.85
C PRO A 199 -7.79 2.87 -17.72
N SER A 200 -6.66 3.07 -17.08
CA SER A 200 -5.33 3.15 -17.70
C SER A 200 -4.33 2.50 -16.76
N HIS A 201 -3.42 1.70 -17.31
CA HIS A 201 -2.34 1.11 -16.51
C HIS A 201 -0.97 1.47 -17.07
N THR A 202 0.03 1.56 -16.20
CA THR A 202 1.44 1.68 -16.58
C THR A 202 2.26 0.67 -15.80
N VAL A 203 3.12 -0.09 -16.49
CA VAL A 203 4.03 -1.04 -15.85
C VAL A 203 5.43 -0.44 -15.80
N PHE A 204 5.99 -0.35 -14.60
CA PHE A 204 7.37 0.01 -14.37
C PHE A 204 8.17 -1.22 -13.97
N GLY A 205 9.27 -1.48 -14.68
CA GLY A 205 10.25 -2.46 -14.23
C GLY A 205 10.91 -2.01 -12.93
N LEU A 206 11.32 -2.97 -12.12
CA LEU A 206 12.10 -2.70 -10.92
C LEU A 206 13.58 -2.97 -11.18
N VAL A 207 14.43 -2.09 -10.66
CA VAL A 207 15.88 -2.29 -10.67
C VAL A 207 16.46 -1.94 -9.32
N ARG A 208 17.47 -2.70 -8.90
CA ARG A 208 18.26 -2.39 -7.72
C ARG A 208 19.56 -1.71 -8.14
N HIS A 209 19.80 -0.50 -7.67
CA HIS A 209 20.98 0.29 -8.00
C HIS A 209 21.45 1.07 -6.76
N PHE A 210 22.76 0.98 -6.45
CA PHE A 210 23.35 1.50 -5.21
C PHE A 210 22.61 1.10 -3.92
N GLY A 211 22.10 -0.13 -3.87
CA GLY A 211 21.39 -0.68 -2.70
C GLY A 211 19.92 -0.28 -2.58
N CYS A 212 19.42 0.57 -3.48
CA CYS A 212 18.05 1.08 -3.49
C CYS A 212 17.22 0.46 -4.62
N TRP A 213 15.91 0.41 -4.43
CA TRP A 213 14.94 0.09 -5.47
C TRP A 213 14.54 1.35 -6.24
N TRP A 214 14.45 1.19 -7.56
CA TRP A 214 14.06 2.23 -8.49
C TRP A 214 13.05 1.68 -9.50
N ILE A 215 12.18 2.55 -10.00
CA ILE A 215 11.35 2.26 -11.18
C ILE A 215 12.10 2.58 -12.47
N LYS A 216 11.83 1.83 -13.55
CA LYS A 216 12.35 2.07 -14.90
C LYS A 216 11.31 1.68 -15.96
N GLY A 217 11.44 2.18 -17.19
CA GLY A 217 10.65 1.73 -18.33
C GLY A 217 10.63 2.69 -19.50
#